data_AF-A0A917Q6Q3-F1
#
_entry.id   AF-A0A917Q6Q3-F1
#
_cell.length_a   1.000
_cell.length_b   1.000
_cell.length_c   1.000
_cell.angle_alpha   90.00
_cell.angle_beta   90.00
_cell.angle_gamma   90.00
#
_symmetry.space_group_name_H-M   'P 1'
#
loop_
_entity.id
_entity.type
_entity.pdbx_description
1 polymer ?
#
loop_
_entity_poly.entity_id
_entity_poly.type
_entity_poly.pdbx_seq_one_letter_code
_entity_poly.pdbx_strand_id
1 'polypeptide(L)'
;MTTGFVVPSEHGSEQEWIEFAHTFGGYGSFANGPDSFWSESNRVSTAWDQDGELPTDLDLLRACLFYEVRGHRHRGDVTPFNELVFVRALVSRIREVSGGTVS
;
A
#
# COMPACT_ATOMS: atom_id res chain seq x y z
N MET A 1 4.81 -23.06 -8.19
CA MET A 1 5.06 -22.67 -6.79
C MET A 1 4.74 -21.20 -6.69
N THR A 2 3.58 -20.83 -6.15
CA THR A 2 3.25 -19.42 -5.92
C THR A 2 3.98 -19.02 -4.64
N THR A 3 5.06 -18.24 -4.76
CA THR A 3 5.81 -17.77 -3.60
C THR A 3 4.98 -16.70 -2.90
N GLY A 4 4.40 -17.03 -1.75
CA GLY A 4 3.67 -16.05 -0.94
C GLY A 4 4.64 -15.10 -0.22
N PHE A 5 4.29 -13.83 -0.18
CA PHE A 5 4.98 -12.78 0.57
C PHE A 5 4.31 -12.57 1.93
N VAL A 6 5.10 -12.48 3.00
CA VAL A 6 4.60 -12.19 4.34
C VAL A 6 4.31 -10.69 4.44
N VAL A 7 3.13 -10.33 4.94
CA VAL A 7 2.78 -8.95 5.23
C VAL A 7 3.58 -8.51 6.48
N PRO A 8 4.31 -7.40 6.42
CA PRO A 8 5.14 -6.95 7.55
C PRO A 8 4.28 -6.65 8.78
N SER A 9 4.92 -6.70 9.94
CA SER A 9 4.30 -6.29 11.20
C SER A 9 3.92 -4.81 11.18
N GLU A 10 2.90 -4.44 11.94
CA GLU A 10 2.51 -3.05 12.22
C GLU A 10 3.62 -2.24 12.91
N HIS A 11 4.60 -2.93 13.51
CA HIS A 11 5.80 -2.36 14.11
C HIS A 11 7.07 -2.59 13.28
N GLY A 12 6.91 -3.01 12.01
CA GLY A 12 8.02 -3.21 11.09
C GLY A 12 8.79 -1.92 10.77
N SER A 13 10.03 -2.11 10.32
CA SER A 13 10.87 -1.04 9.82
C SER A 13 10.33 -0.47 8.50
N GLU A 14 10.71 0.77 8.21
CA GLU A 14 10.45 1.42 6.92
C GLU A 14 10.93 0.57 5.73
N GLN A 15 12.13 -0.01 5.85
CA GLN A 15 12.70 -0.84 4.79
C GLN A 15 11.85 -2.08 4.51
N GLU A 16 11.39 -2.80 5.54
CA GLU A 16 10.51 -3.97 5.37
C GLU A 16 9.20 -3.60 4.67
N TRP A 17 8.64 -2.43 4.97
CA TRP A 17 7.39 -1.97 4.37
C TRP A 17 7.57 -1.58 2.90
N ILE A 18 8.67 -0.90 2.58
CA ILE A 18 9.02 -0.53 1.21
C ILE A 18 9.29 -1.78 0.36
N GLU A 19 10.06 -2.73 0.89
CA GLU A 19 10.34 -4.01 0.21
C GLU A 19 9.05 -4.80 -0.04
N PHE A 20 8.17 -4.89 0.97
CA PHE A 20 6.86 -5.53 0.83
C PHE A 20 6.00 -4.85 -0.24
N ALA A 21 5.92 -3.52 -0.25
CA ALA A 21 5.14 -2.78 -1.24
C ALA A 21 5.59 -3.09 -2.68
N HIS A 22 6.89 -3.24 -2.88
CA HIS A 22 7.47 -3.59 -4.18
C HIS A 22 7.14 -5.02 -4.66
N THR A 23 6.63 -5.90 -3.79
CA THR A 23 6.17 -7.26 -4.18
C THR A 23 4.91 -7.25 -5.03
N PHE A 24 4.10 -6.19 -4.98
CA PHE A 24 2.83 -6.10 -5.73
C PHE A 24 3.03 -6.05 -7.25
N GLY A 25 4.25 -5.77 -7.74
CA GLY A 25 4.54 -5.82 -9.17
C GLY A 25 3.70 -4.83 -10.00
N GLY A 26 3.34 -3.68 -9.40
CA GLY A 26 2.34 -2.74 -9.93
C GLY A 26 2.52 -2.31 -11.38
N TYR A 27 3.73 -2.38 -11.95
CA TYR A 27 4.00 -2.16 -13.38
C TYR A 27 3.14 -3.00 -14.34
N GLY A 28 2.70 -4.20 -13.93
CA GLY A 28 1.73 -4.99 -14.69
C GLY A 28 0.29 -4.48 -14.59
N SER A 29 -0.12 -3.98 -13.42
CA SER A 29 -1.45 -3.41 -13.15
C SER A 29 -1.64 -2.01 -13.75
N PHE A 30 -0.55 -1.28 -14.00
CA PHE A 30 -0.53 -0.02 -14.75
C PHE A 30 -0.66 -0.19 -16.27
N ALA A 31 -1.03 -1.36 -16.80
CA ALA A 31 -1.14 -1.59 -18.24
C ALA A 31 -2.15 -0.65 -18.95
N ASN A 32 -3.12 -0.08 -18.21
CA ASN A 32 -4.04 0.95 -18.69
C ASN A 32 -3.54 2.39 -18.49
N GLY A 33 -2.28 2.56 -18.08
CA GLY A 33 -1.65 3.85 -17.80
C GLY A 33 -1.64 4.24 -16.32
N PRO A 34 -0.75 5.17 -15.91
CA PRO A 34 -0.64 5.64 -14.53
C PRO A 34 -1.89 6.40 -14.04
N ASP A 35 -2.68 6.98 -14.96
CA ASP A 35 -3.81 7.86 -14.61
C ASP A 35 -5.05 7.11 -14.08
N SER A 36 -5.33 5.91 -14.59
CA SER A 36 -6.49 5.13 -14.12
C SER A 36 -6.36 4.77 -12.65
N PHE A 37 -5.14 4.41 -12.25
CA PHE A 37 -4.84 3.94 -10.92
C PHE A 37 -4.71 5.06 -9.89
N TRP A 38 -4.19 6.22 -10.32
CA TRP A 38 -4.15 7.41 -9.47
C TRP A 38 -5.56 7.80 -9.00
N SER A 39 -6.55 7.70 -9.87
CA SER A 39 -7.94 8.04 -9.53
C SER A 39 -8.51 7.12 -8.44
N GLU A 40 -8.14 5.84 -8.44
CA GLU A 40 -8.59 4.86 -7.45
C GLU A 40 -7.87 5.03 -6.11
N SER A 41 -6.54 5.15 -6.13
CA SER A 41 -5.77 5.43 -4.91
C SER A 41 -6.19 6.74 -4.25
N ASN A 42 -6.48 7.78 -5.04
CA ASN A 42 -6.95 9.06 -4.52
C ASN A 42 -8.34 8.94 -3.88
N ARG A 43 -9.24 8.12 -4.43
CA ARG A 43 -10.54 7.84 -3.81
C ARG A 43 -10.37 7.13 -2.46
N VAL A 44 -9.47 6.15 -2.38
CA VAL A 44 -9.17 5.44 -1.12
C VAL A 44 -8.61 6.40 -0.08
N SER A 45 -7.63 7.23 -0.45
CA SER A 45 -7.08 8.25 0.47
C SER A 45 -8.16 9.24 0.92
N THR A 46 -9.04 9.69 0.00
CA THR A 46 -10.12 10.61 0.34
C THR A 46 -11.14 9.97 1.29
N ALA A 47 -11.55 8.73 1.03
CA ALA A 47 -12.49 8.00 1.89
C ALA A 47 -11.89 7.75 3.29
N TRP A 48 -10.60 7.44 3.36
CA TRP A 48 -9.88 7.33 4.62
C TRP A 48 -9.87 8.64 5.40
N ASP A 49 -9.57 9.76 4.73
CA ASP A 49 -9.54 11.08 5.38
C ASP A 49 -10.93 11.55 5.87
N GLN A 50 -12.00 11.10 5.21
CA GLN A 50 -13.38 11.47 5.55
C GLN A 50 -13.97 10.61 6.66
N ASP A 51 -13.88 9.29 6.49
CA ASP A 51 -14.65 8.33 7.30
C ASP A 51 -13.74 7.37 8.10
N GLY A 52 -12.43 7.40 7.85
CA GLY A 52 -11.49 6.43 8.43
C GLY A 52 -11.70 5.01 7.90
N GLU A 53 -12.28 4.88 6.70
CA GLU A 53 -12.60 3.60 6.10
C GLU A 53 -11.61 3.22 5.00
N LEU A 54 -11.19 1.95 5.00
CA LEU A 54 -10.40 1.34 3.94
C LEU A 54 -11.19 0.19 3.29
N PRO A 55 -11.06 0.01 1.97
CA PRO A 55 -11.74 -1.07 1.27
C PRO A 55 -11.26 -2.45 1.74
N THR A 56 -11.99 -3.49 1.33
CA THR A 56 -11.58 -4.90 1.52
C THR A 56 -10.86 -5.48 0.30
N ASP A 57 -10.75 -4.72 -0.79
CA ASP A 57 -10.07 -5.17 -2.01
C ASP A 57 -8.56 -5.18 -1.77
N LEU A 58 -8.00 -6.38 -1.65
CA LEU A 58 -6.59 -6.61 -1.32
C LEU A 58 -5.65 -6.05 -2.38
N ASP A 59 -6.01 -6.16 -3.66
CA ASP A 59 -5.17 -5.66 -4.75
C ASP A 59 -5.17 -4.13 -4.74
N LEU A 60 -6.33 -3.50 -4.52
CA LEU A 60 -6.44 -2.05 -4.37
C LEU A 60 -5.68 -1.51 -3.14
N LEU A 61 -5.61 -2.26 -2.04
CA LEU A 61 -4.83 -1.86 -0.88
C LEU A 61 -3.31 -1.96 -1.15
N ARG A 62 -2.85 -3.07 -1.74
CA ARG A 62 -1.44 -3.28 -2.11
C ARG A 62 -0.97 -2.27 -3.15
N ALA A 63 -1.85 -1.97 -4.10
CA ALA A 63 -1.77 -0.88 -5.05
C ALA A 63 -1.53 0.50 -4.42
N CYS A 64 -2.39 0.90 -3.48
CA CYS A 64 -2.27 2.16 -2.75
C CYS A 64 -0.91 2.23 -2.03
N LEU A 65 -0.52 1.15 -1.35
CA LEU A 65 0.76 1.08 -0.64
C LEU A 65 1.96 1.27 -1.57
N PHE A 66 1.96 0.61 -2.74
CA PHE A 66 2.99 0.79 -3.75
C PHE A 66 3.06 2.24 -4.25
N TYR A 67 1.90 2.88 -4.45
CA TYR A 67 1.85 4.28 -4.88
C TYR A 67 2.40 5.21 -3.80
N GLU A 68 2.10 4.97 -2.53
CA GLU A 68 2.64 5.76 -1.42
C GLU A 68 4.16 5.64 -1.31
N VAL A 69 4.75 4.44 -1.49
CA VAL A 69 6.22 4.28 -1.54
C VAL A 69 6.82 5.13 -2.65
N ARG A 70 6.21 5.10 -3.84
CA ARG A 70 6.67 5.90 -4.98
C ARG A 70 6.56 7.39 -4.70
N GLY A 71 5.42 7.82 -4.15
CA GLY A 71 5.17 9.21 -3.78
C GLY A 71 6.17 9.70 -2.74
N HIS A 72 6.38 8.92 -1.67
CA HIS A 72 7.32 9.23 -0.59
C HIS A 72 8.75 9.47 -1.11
N ARG A 73 9.24 8.60 -2.00
CA ARG A 73 10.55 8.77 -2.65
C ARG A 73 10.65 10.06 -3.47
N HIS A 74 9.56 10.50 -4.09
CA HIS A 74 9.55 11.70 -4.94
C HIS A 74 9.25 12.99 -4.16
N ARG A 75 8.48 12.93 -3.07
CA ARG A 75 8.10 14.08 -2.24
C ARG A 75 9.23 14.52 -1.30
N GLY A 76 10.13 13.60 -0.93
CA GLY A 76 11.22 13.90 -0.01
C GLY A 76 10.71 14.20 1.40
N ASP A 77 9.69 13.47 1.84
CA ASP A 77 9.03 13.70 3.12
C ASP A 77 10.03 13.51 4.28
N VAL A 78 9.89 14.33 5.32
CA VAL A 78 10.75 14.28 6.53
C VAL A 78 10.31 13.16 7.48
N THR A 79 9.04 12.77 7.39
CA THR A 79 8.45 11.71 8.21
C THR A 79 8.79 10.35 7.60
N PRO A 80 9.34 9.40 8.38
CA PRO A 80 9.59 8.05 7.92
C PRO A 80 8.33 7.40 7.34
N PHE A 81 8.47 6.59 6.28
CA PHE A 81 7.35 5.98 5.59
C PHE A 81 6.45 5.15 6.51
N ASN A 82 7.05 4.38 7.44
CA ASN A 82 6.33 3.57 8.42
C ASN A 82 5.71 4.39 9.57
N GLU A 83 5.88 5.70 9.61
CA GLU A 83 5.23 6.61 10.56
C GLU A 83 4.02 7.35 9.96
N LEU A 84 3.84 7.28 8.65
CA LEU A 84 2.68 7.86 7.98
C LEU A 84 1.40 7.12 8.38
N VAL A 85 0.44 7.84 8.97
CA VAL A 85 -0.81 7.26 9.52
C VAL A 85 -1.57 6.46 8.47
N PHE A 86 -1.70 7.00 7.25
CA PHE A 86 -2.36 6.31 6.15
C PHE A 86 -1.65 5.01 5.75
N VAL A 87 -0.32 5.03 5.69
CA VAL A 87 0.50 3.84 5.37
C VAL A 87 0.32 2.76 6.44
N ARG A 88 0.30 3.15 7.72
CA ARG A 88 0.03 2.22 8.83
C ARG A 88 -1.34 1.57 8.71
N ALA A 89 -2.37 2.38 8.39
CA ALA A 89 -3.72 1.88 8.19
C ALA A 89 -3.77 0.88 7.01
N LEU A 90 -3.11 1.18 5.89
CA LEU A 90 -3.00 0.27 4.74
C LEU A 90 -2.36 -1.07 5.13
N VAL A 91 -1.21 -1.08 5.80
CA VAL A 91 -0.51 -2.32 6.19
C VAL A 91 -1.37 -3.15 7.15
N SER A 92 -1.99 -2.50 8.14
CA SER A 92 -2.89 -3.17 9.08
C SER A 92 -4.08 -3.81 8.35
N ARG A 93 -4.71 -3.08 7.44
CA ARG A 93 -5.86 -3.56 6.66
C ARG A 93 -5.49 -4.70 5.71
N ILE A 94 -4.35 -4.60 5.02
CA ILE A 94 -3.82 -5.68 4.17
C ILE A 94 -3.64 -6.95 4.98
N ARG A 95 -3.05 -6.83 6.18
CA ARG A 95 -2.80 -7.96 7.07
C ARG A 95 -4.11 -8.60 7.55
N GLU A 96 -5.10 -7.79 7.91
CA GLU A 96 -6.44 -8.25 8.31
C GLU A 96 -7.14 -9.02 7.18
N VAL A 97 -7.18 -8.43 5.98
CA VAL A 97 -7.89 -9.01 4.82
C VAL A 97 -7.19 -10.27 4.31
N SER A 98 -5.86 -10.31 4.31
CA SER A 98 -5.08 -11.41 3.74
C SER A 98 -4.74 -12.53 4.73
N GLY A 99 -4.98 -12.31 6.03
CA GLY A 99 -4.51 -13.22 7.09
C GLY A 99 -2.99 -13.20 7.29
N GLY A 100 -2.30 -12.18 6.78
CA GLY A 100 -0.86 -11.96 6.99
C GLY A 100 0.08 -12.49 5.89
N THR A 101 -0.46 -13.08 4.83
CA THR A 101 0.32 -13.50 3.64
C THR A 101 -0.41 -13.10 2.37
N VAL A 102 0.31 -12.80 1.30
CA VAL A 102 -0.24 -12.41 -0.02
C VAL A 102 0.52 -13.11 -1.14
N SER A 103 -0.14 -13.40 -2.26
CA SER A 103 0.47 -13.98 -3.47
C SER A 103 0.94 -12.94 -4.48
#